data_AF-A0A8T1TJJ9-F1
#
_entry.id   AF-A0A8T1TJJ9-F1
#
_cell.length_a   1.000
_cell.length_b   1.000
_cell.length_c   1.000
_cell.angle_alpha   90.00
_cell.angle_beta   90.00
_cell.angle_gamma   90.00
#
_symmetry.space_group_name_H-M   'P 1'
#
loop_
_entity.id
_entity.type
_entity.pdbx_description
1 polymer ?
#
loop_
_entity_poly.entity_id
_entity_poly.type
_entity_poly.pdbx_seq_one_letter_code
_entity_poly.pdbx_strand_id
1 'polypeptide(L)'
;MKKYYSDERLEEIFVQAKNNIFTRGLAIKLEQEMWRSQGQTADDLYNFLKLDKKGFYDLFEGPAVVTWVSYATKLGNLKEHPVQFVVISELEKRFNYLDLARMLDYASPRTREMKRLVTSLQKMQFEQWWTKKRWTPKQLESKLDAQDPKNAELVRLSFLQKLLLSTQVRSLVVNQASK
;
A
#
# COMPACT_ATOMS: atom_id res chain seq x y z
N MET A 1 28.76 -2.14 -8.41
CA MET A 1 28.44 -0.70 -8.38
C MET A 1 29.02 0.00 -7.16
N LYS A 2 28.73 -0.43 -5.93
CA LYS A 2 29.24 0.22 -4.70
C LYS A 2 30.76 0.29 -4.53
N LYS A 3 31.51 -0.60 -5.21
CA LYS A 3 32.99 -0.54 -5.27
C LYS A 3 33.51 0.74 -5.94
N TYR A 4 32.71 1.38 -6.80
CA TYR A 4 33.16 2.47 -7.69
C TYR A 4 32.36 3.78 -7.53
N TYR A 5 31.23 3.75 -6.83
CA TYR A 5 30.32 4.89 -6.70
C TYR A 5 29.86 4.98 -5.25
N SER A 6 29.82 6.20 -4.69
CA SER A 6 29.18 6.47 -3.40
C SER A 6 27.68 6.26 -3.48
N ASP A 7 27.02 6.15 -2.33
CA ASP A 7 25.58 5.92 -2.27
C ASP A 7 24.82 7.12 -2.85
N GLU A 8 25.27 8.35 -2.57
CA GLU A 8 24.70 9.58 -3.13
C GLU A 8 24.82 9.62 -4.65
N ARG A 9 25.99 9.22 -5.17
CA ARG A 9 26.23 9.18 -6.63
C ARG A 9 25.37 8.10 -7.30
N LEU A 10 25.11 6.98 -6.62
CA LEU A 10 24.21 5.94 -7.13
C LEU A 10 22.76 6.41 -7.16
N GLU A 11 22.29 7.12 -6.13
CA GLU A 11 20.96 7.74 -6.11
C GLU A 11 20.76 8.68 -7.32
N GLU A 12 21.74 9.55 -7.61
CA GLU A 12 21.70 10.43 -8.79
C GLU A 12 21.62 9.65 -10.11
N ILE A 13 22.44 8.59 -10.25
CA ILE A 13 22.42 7.71 -11.43
C ILE A 13 21.04 7.07 -11.60
N PHE A 14 20.42 6.59 -10.52
CA PHE A 14 19.09 5.97 -10.60
C PHE A 14 18.00 6.99 -10.93
N VAL A 15 18.06 8.21 -10.38
CA VAL A 15 17.14 9.30 -10.75
C VAL A 15 17.19 9.56 -12.25
N GLN A 16 18.40 9.71 -12.82
CA GLN A 16 18.56 9.94 -14.27
C GLN A 16 18.10 8.73 -15.10
N ALA A 17 18.49 7.52 -14.71
CA ALA A 17 18.14 6.30 -15.43
C ALA A 17 16.63 5.99 -15.40
N LYS A 18 15.90 6.44 -14.37
CA LYS A 18 14.44 6.35 -14.29
C LYS A 18 13.71 7.28 -15.26
N ASN A 19 14.37 8.34 -15.75
CA ASN A 19 13.78 9.27 -16.71
C ASN A 19 13.71 8.71 -18.14
N ASN A 20 14.56 7.75 -18.50
CA ASN A 20 14.51 7.08 -19.80
C ASN A 20 13.66 5.80 -19.74
N ILE A 21 12.68 5.68 -20.65
CA ILE A 21 11.70 4.58 -20.67
C ILE A 21 12.33 3.19 -20.84
N PHE A 22 13.46 3.08 -21.54
CA PHE A 22 14.14 1.81 -21.80
C PHE A 22 14.95 1.33 -20.59
N THR A 23 15.47 2.26 -19.79
CA THR A 23 16.28 1.94 -18.60
C THR A 23 15.50 1.97 -17.30
N ARG A 24 14.31 2.60 -17.28
CA ARG A 24 13.50 2.81 -16.06
C ARG A 24 13.27 1.53 -15.27
N GLY A 25 12.84 0.46 -15.93
CA GLY A 25 12.54 -0.80 -15.26
C GLY A 25 13.77 -1.44 -14.61
N LEU A 26 14.94 -1.35 -15.26
CA LEU A 26 16.19 -1.86 -14.72
C LEU A 26 16.71 -0.99 -13.57
N ALA A 27 16.62 0.34 -13.73
CA ALA A 27 17.02 1.30 -12.71
C ALA A 27 16.26 1.07 -11.39
N ILE A 28 14.93 0.94 -11.44
CA ILE A 28 14.10 0.65 -10.25
C ILE A 28 14.54 -0.65 -9.56
N LYS A 29 14.77 -1.72 -10.35
CA LYS A 29 15.18 -3.02 -9.78
C LYS A 29 16.54 -2.92 -9.09
N LEU A 30 17.52 -2.27 -9.73
CA LEU A 30 18.87 -2.12 -9.21
C LEU A 30 18.91 -1.20 -7.97
N GLU A 31 18.15 -0.11 -7.97
CA GLU A 31 17.99 0.79 -6.82
C GLU A 31 17.43 0.04 -5.61
N GLN A 32 16.37 -0.76 -5.80
CA GLN A 32 15.82 -1.59 -4.74
C GLN A 32 16.78 -2.70 -4.26
N GLU A 33 17.56 -3.30 -5.15
CA GLU A 33 18.61 -4.25 -4.74
C GLU A 33 19.73 -3.57 -3.95
N MET A 34 20.09 -2.33 -4.31
CA MET A 34 21.05 -1.54 -3.55
C MET A 34 20.54 -1.31 -2.12
N TRP A 35 19.33 -0.77 -1.96
CA TRP A 35 18.73 -0.56 -0.63
C TRP A 35 18.67 -1.86 0.18
N ARG A 36 18.24 -2.97 -0.46
CA ARG A 36 18.22 -4.28 0.19
C ARG A 36 19.61 -4.75 0.63
N SER A 37 20.64 -4.57 -0.21
CA SER A 37 22.02 -4.95 0.12
C SER A 37 22.62 -4.11 1.26
N GLN A 38 22.11 -2.89 1.45
CA GLN A 38 22.44 -2.03 2.59
C GLN A 38 21.67 -2.40 3.87
N GLY A 39 20.76 -3.37 3.80
CA GLY A 39 19.90 -3.73 4.94
C GLY A 39 18.81 -2.71 5.24
N GLN A 40 18.48 -1.81 4.31
CA GLN A 40 17.39 -0.84 4.49
C GLN A 40 16.08 -1.57 4.75
N THR A 41 15.37 -1.18 5.80
CA THR A 41 14.05 -1.71 6.11
C THR A 41 12.96 -0.92 5.39
N ALA A 42 11.72 -1.42 5.43
CA ALA A 42 10.56 -0.64 4.99
C ALA A 42 10.40 0.64 5.83
N ASP A 43 10.78 0.59 7.12
CA ASP A 43 10.69 1.73 8.03
C ASP A 43 11.74 2.79 7.70
N ASP A 44 12.99 2.38 7.41
CA ASP A 44 14.06 3.30 7.02
C ASP A 44 13.71 4.01 5.71
N LEU A 45 13.25 3.26 4.71
CA LEU A 45 12.90 3.85 3.42
C LEU A 45 11.66 4.76 3.49
N TYR A 46 10.74 4.50 4.42
CA TYR A 46 9.60 5.40 4.66
C TYR A 46 10.08 6.80 5.07
N ASN A 47 11.05 6.87 5.98
CA ASN A 47 11.63 8.12 6.47
C ASN A 47 12.56 8.76 5.43
N PHE A 48 13.38 7.96 4.74
CA PHE A 48 14.26 8.43 3.67
C PHE A 48 13.48 9.13 2.55
N LEU A 49 12.32 8.57 2.19
CA LEU A 49 11.40 9.15 1.20
C LEU A 49 10.52 10.28 1.77
N LYS A 50 10.75 10.69 3.02
CA LYS A 50 10.05 11.77 3.74
C LYS A 50 8.54 11.57 3.80
N LEU A 51 8.09 10.31 3.85
CA LEU A 51 6.67 9.99 3.97
C LEU A 51 6.14 10.29 5.38
N ASP A 52 7.02 10.27 6.39
CA ASP A 52 6.73 10.70 7.76
C ASP A 52 6.42 12.20 7.88
N LYS A 53 6.81 12.99 6.87
CA LYS A 53 6.50 14.42 6.79
C LYS A 53 5.19 14.71 6.05
N LYS A 54 4.49 13.68 5.56
CA LYS A 54 3.21 13.85 4.86
C LYS A 54 2.06 13.82 5.85
N GLY A 55 1.10 14.73 5.64
CA GLY A 55 -0.11 14.79 6.41
C GLY A 55 -1.12 13.71 6.02
N PHE A 56 -2.22 13.69 6.75
CA PHE A 56 -3.33 12.74 6.56
C PHE A 56 -3.84 12.68 5.10
N TYR A 57 -3.94 13.83 4.44
CA TYR A 57 -4.47 13.95 3.08
C TYR A 57 -3.42 13.80 1.96
N ASP A 58 -2.13 13.96 2.28
CA ASP A 58 -1.08 14.10 1.25
C ASP A 58 -0.28 12.80 1.00
N LEU A 59 -0.35 11.83 1.92
CA LEU A 59 0.50 10.63 1.90
C LEU A 59 0.37 9.85 0.58
N PHE A 60 -0.85 9.76 0.05
CA PHE A 60 -1.16 8.95 -1.13
C PHE A 60 -1.23 9.74 -2.45
N GLU A 61 -0.68 10.95 -2.49
CA GLU A 61 -0.74 11.81 -3.69
C GLU A 61 0.52 11.77 -4.58
N GLY A 62 1.68 11.40 -4.02
CA GLY A 62 2.99 11.55 -4.67
C GLY A 62 3.67 10.24 -5.10
N PRO A 63 4.69 10.31 -5.98
CA PRO A 63 5.42 9.13 -6.46
C PRO A 63 6.25 8.43 -5.36
N ALA A 64 6.61 9.15 -4.28
CA ALA A 64 7.38 8.58 -3.17
C ALA A 64 6.68 7.38 -2.51
N VAL A 65 5.36 7.42 -2.33
CA VAL A 65 4.62 6.29 -1.75
C VAL A 65 4.58 5.09 -2.70
N VAL A 66 4.62 5.30 -4.03
CA VAL A 66 4.73 4.20 -5.01
C VAL A 66 6.04 3.46 -4.82
N THR A 67 7.14 4.20 -4.76
CA THR A 67 8.48 3.63 -4.55
C THR A 67 8.54 2.85 -3.25
N TRP A 68 8.01 3.42 -2.17
CA TRP A 68 7.97 2.76 -0.86
C TRP A 68 7.12 1.48 -0.88
N VAL A 69 5.90 1.52 -1.43
CA VAL A 69 5.02 0.34 -1.53
C VAL A 69 5.67 -0.76 -2.35
N SER A 70 6.32 -0.40 -3.47
CA SER A 70 7.05 -1.35 -4.31
C SER A 70 8.17 -2.05 -3.53
N TYR A 71 8.95 -1.28 -2.76
CA TYR A 71 10.03 -1.83 -1.95
C TYR A 71 9.54 -2.70 -0.79
N ALA A 72 8.55 -2.25 -0.03
CA ALA A 72 7.97 -3.02 1.07
C ALA A 72 7.36 -4.35 0.58
N THR A 73 6.70 -4.33 -0.58
CA THR A 73 6.18 -5.54 -1.25
C THR A 73 7.31 -6.50 -1.59
N LYS A 74 8.40 -6.00 -2.16
CA LYS A 74 9.59 -6.80 -2.50
C LYS A 74 10.19 -7.45 -1.26
N LEU A 75 10.38 -6.70 -0.17
CA LEU A 75 10.87 -7.25 1.09
C LEU A 75 9.96 -8.35 1.63
N GLY A 76 8.64 -8.16 1.59
CA GLY A 76 7.67 -9.17 2.02
C GLY A 76 7.70 -10.45 1.19
N ASN A 77 7.93 -10.34 -0.12
CA ASN A 77 7.99 -11.48 -1.04
C ASN A 77 9.30 -12.27 -0.97
N LEU A 78 10.38 -11.67 -0.49
CA LEU A 78 11.69 -12.33 -0.36
C LEU A 78 11.86 -13.11 0.95
N LYS A 79 10.90 -13.01 1.88
CA LYS A 79 10.92 -13.80 3.12
C LYS A 79 10.60 -15.26 2.83
N GLU A 80 11.19 -16.17 3.61
CA GLU A 80 10.94 -17.64 3.53
C GLU A 80 9.45 -17.97 3.53
N HIS A 81 8.68 -17.22 4.32
CA HIS A 81 7.23 -17.21 4.30
C HIS A 81 6.74 -15.83 3.85
N PRO A 82 6.29 -15.70 2.58
CA PRO A 82 5.81 -14.43 2.05
C PRO A 82 4.72 -13.82 2.93
N VAL A 83 4.95 -12.58 3.36
CA VAL A 83 4.03 -11.90 4.27
C VAL A 83 2.87 -11.31 3.47
N GLN A 84 1.72 -12.00 3.53
CA GLN A 84 0.48 -11.46 2.98
C GLN A 84 0.13 -10.12 3.66
N PHE A 85 -0.22 -9.13 2.84
CA PHE A 85 -0.57 -7.77 3.25
C PHE A 85 0.56 -7.03 4.00
N VAL A 86 1.83 -7.30 3.65
CA VAL A 86 2.99 -6.63 4.27
C VAL A 86 2.84 -5.11 4.26
N VAL A 87 2.44 -4.52 3.14
CA VAL A 87 2.31 -3.08 2.98
C VAL A 87 1.25 -2.51 3.93
N ILE A 88 0.10 -3.16 4.06
CA ILE A 88 -0.94 -2.72 4.99
C ILE A 88 -0.48 -2.87 6.43
N SER A 89 0.23 -3.96 6.74
CA SER A 89 0.78 -4.17 8.09
C SER A 89 1.81 -3.09 8.45
N GLU A 90 2.66 -2.67 7.51
CA GLU A 90 3.61 -1.58 7.68
C GLU A 90 2.93 -0.22 7.88
N LEU A 91 1.84 0.04 7.15
CA LEU A 91 1.03 1.25 7.34
C LEU A 91 0.27 1.22 8.68
N GLU A 92 -0.26 0.06 9.09
CA GLU A 92 -0.99 -0.11 10.36
C GLU A 92 -0.09 0.02 11.60
N LYS A 93 1.25 0.00 11.47
CA LYS A 93 2.18 0.39 12.54
C LYS A 93 2.14 1.89 12.86
N ARG A 94 1.72 2.71 11.89
CA ARG A 94 1.81 4.19 11.92
C ARG A 94 0.44 4.83 12.08
N PHE A 95 -0.55 4.23 11.44
CA PHE A 95 -1.93 4.68 11.44
C PHE A 95 -2.77 3.55 12.00
N ASN A 96 -3.72 3.83 12.88
CA ASN A 96 -4.69 2.79 13.19
C ASN A 96 -5.46 2.40 11.91
N TYR A 97 -6.01 1.18 11.91
CA TYR A 97 -6.64 0.60 10.72
C TYR A 97 -7.75 1.48 10.13
N LEU A 98 -8.49 2.22 10.97
CA LEU A 98 -9.58 3.07 10.53
C LEU A 98 -9.08 4.36 9.89
N ASP A 99 -8.10 5.01 10.51
CA ASP A 99 -7.48 6.21 9.96
C ASP A 99 -6.82 5.90 8.62
N LEU A 100 -6.14 4.76 8.49
CA LEU A 100 -5.61 4.33 7.20
C LEU A 100 -6.71 4.16 6.15
N ALA A 101 -7.84 3.57 6.52
CA ALA A 101 -8.97 3.40 5.59
C ALA A 101 -9.52 4.73 5.11
N ARG A 102 -9.67 5.70 6.03
CA ARG A 102 -10.10 7.06 5.72
C ARG A 102 -9.09 7.79 4.84
N MET A 103 -7.79 7.73 5.15
CA MET A 103 -6.74 8.33 4.33
C MET A 103 -6.77 7.81 2.89
N LEU A 104 -7.00 6.51 2.72
CA LEU A 104 -7.12 5.90 1.38
C LEU A 104 -8.41 6.30 0.65
N ASP A 105 -9.50 6.56 1.37
CA ASP A 105 -10.78 7.00 0.80
C ASP A 105 -10.75 8.48 0.40
N TYR A 106 -10.15 9.33 1.22
CA TYR A 106 -9.94 10.76 0.92
C TYR A 106 -8.85 11.02 -0.12
N ALA A 107 -7.97 10.06 -0.37
CA ALA A 107 -6.91 10.22 -1.34
C ALA A 107 -7.48 10.67 -2.69
N SER A 108 -6.94 11.76 -3.24
CA SER A 108 -7.34 12.32 -4.52
C SER A 108 -6.24 12.10 -5.58
N PRO A 109 -6.04 10.85 -6.04
CA PRO A 109 -4.93 10.51 -6.92
C PRO A 109 -5.07 11.18 -8.30
N ARG A 110 -4.06 11.97 -8.67
CA ARG A 110 -4.04 12.73 -9.94
C ARG A 110 -3.62 11.92 -11.15
N THR A 111 -2.91 10.81 -10.95
CA THR A 111 -2.38 9.95 -12.04
C THR A 111 -3.06 8.58 -12.08
N ARG A 112 -3.02 7.92 -13.25
CA ARG A 112 -3.54 6.55 -13.41
C ARG A 112 -2.81 5.54 -12.51
N GLU A 113 -1.50 5.73 -12.32
CA GLU A 113 -0.70 4.92 -11.42
C GLU A 113 -1.15 5.08 -9.96
N MET A 114 -1.36 6.32 -9.49
CA MET A 114 -1.83 6.55 -8.13
C MET A 114 -3.23 5.99 -7.90
N LYS A 115 -4.13 6.15 -8.87
CA LYS A 115 -5.48 5.56 -8.81
C LYS A 115 -5.41 4.05 -8.61
N ARG A 116 -4.51 3.37 -9.34
CA ARG A 116 -4.29 1.92 -9.18
C ARG A 116 -3.68 1.58 -7.83
N LEU A 117 -2.70 2.35 -7.36
CA LEU A 117 -2.09 2.14 -6.05
C LEU A 117 -3.13 2.21 -4.93
N VAL A 118 -3.87 3.33 -4.85
CA VAL A 118 -4.90 3.56 -3.83
C VAL A 118 -5.96 2.45 -3.89
N THR A 119 -6.45 2.12 -5.08
CA THR A 119 -7.43 1.04 -5.26
C THR A 119 -6.90 -0.31 -4.77
N SER A 120 -5.64 -0.61 -5.06
CA SER A 120 -4.97 -1.85 -4.62
C SER A 120 -4.79 -1.89 -3.11
N LEU A 121 -4.39 -0.78 -2.48
CA LEU A 121 -4.25 -0.67 -1.03
C LEU A 121 -5.59 -0.83 -0.31
N GLN A 122 -6.65 -0.19 -0.80
CA GLN A 122 -8.01 -0.36 -0.26
C GLN A 122 -8.46 -1.84 -0.34
N LYS A 123 -8.19 -2.50 -1.47
CA LYS A 123 -8.49 -3.93 -1.64
C LYS A 123 -7.70 -4.80 -0.66
N MET A 124 -6.39 -4.58 -0.56
CA MET A 124 -5.53 -5.33 0.36
C MET A 124 -5.94 -5.13 1.82
N GLN A 125 -6.30 -3.91 2.21
CA GLN A 125 -6.77 -3.61 3.56
C GLN A 125 -8.05 -4.38 3.88
N PHE A 126 -9.02 -4.37 2.95
CA PHE A 126 -10.25 -5.13 3.09
C PHE A 126 -9.98 -6.64 3.22
N GLU A 127 -9.17 -7.20 2.33
CA GLU A 127 -8.81 -8.62 2.35
C GLU A 127 -8.10 -9.01 3.64
N GLN A 128 -7.24 -8.15 4.19
CA GLN A 128 -6.59 -8.39 5.47
C GLN A 128 -7.61 -8.44 6.63
N TRP A 129 -8.59 -7.53 6.66
CA TRP A 129 -9.64 -7.56 7.69
C TRP A 129 -10.50 -8.83 7.59
N TRP A 130 -10.82 -9.27 6.37
CA TRP A 130 -11.58 -10.49 6.15
C TRP A 130 -10.80 -11.75 6.57
N THR A 131 -9.55 -11.85 6.14
CA THR A 131 -8.75 -13.08 6.28
C THR A 131 -8.07 -13.19 7.65
N LYS A 132 -7.49 -12.11 8.16
CA LYS A 132 -6.77 -12.10 9.45
C LYS A 132 -7.68 -11.72 10.62
N LYS A 133 -8.52 -10.68 10.46
CA LYS A 133 -9.40 -10.18 11.54
C LYS A 133 -10.76 -10.89 11.59
N ARG A 134 -11.12 -11.66 10.55
CA ARG A 134 -12.39 -12.40 10.41
C ARG A 134 -13.63 -11.50 10.55
N TRP A 135 -13.54 -10.25 10.11
CA TRP A 135 -14.67 -9.33 10.16
C TRP A 135 -15.63 -9.58 8.99
N THR A 136 -16.92 -9.69 9.29
CA THR A 136 -17.98 -9.69 8.27
C THR A 136 -18.23 -8.27 7.73
N PRO A 137 -18.91 -8.08 6.59
CA PRO A 137 -19.17 -6.74 6.05
C PRO A 137 -19.99 -5.92 7.05
N LYS A 138 -20.98 -6.54 7.70
CA LYS A 138 -21.81 -5.93 8.75
C LYS A 138 -21.00 -5.50 9.99
N GLN A 139 -20.02 -6.32 10.41
CA GLN A 139 -19.13 -5.95 11.53
C GLN A 139 -18.22 -4.78 11.15
N LEU A 140 -17.74 -4.75 9.91
CA LEU A 140 -16.96 -3.62 9.39
C LEU A 140 -17.82 -2.36 9.34
N GLU A 141 -19.03 -2.44 8.79
CA GLU A 141 -20.00 -1.35 8.73
C GLU A 141 -20.27 -0.75 10.11
N SER A 142 -20.52 -1.60 11.11
CA SER A 142 -20.76 -1.17 12.49
C SER A 142 -19.55 -0.46 13.11
N LYS A 143 -18.33 -0.91 12.81
CA LYS A 143 -17.09 -0.28 13.28
C LYS A 143 -16.83 1.07 12.62
N LEU A 144 -17.13 1.19 11.31
CA LEU A 144 -17.04 2.46 10.60
C LEU A 144 -18.04 3.47 11.19
N ASP A 145 -19.26 3.04 11.48
CA ASP A 145 -20.32 3.89 12.08
C ASP A 145 -19.99 4.38 13.49
N ALA A 146 -19.50 3.48 14.34
CA ALA A 146 -19.31 3.77 15.76
C ALA A 146 -18.29 4.89 15.99
N GLN A 147 -17.44 5.20 15.01
CA GLN A 147 -16.29 6.07 15.18
C GLN A 147 -16.36 7.36 14.35
N ASP A 148 -17.19 7.43 13.30
CA ASP A 148 -17.63 8.69 12.65
C ASP A 148 -18.79 8.43 11.67
N PRO A 149 -20.05 8.65 12.07
CA PRO A 149 -21.23 8.36 11.25
C PRO A 149 -21.29 9.15 9.92
N LYS A 150 -20.70 10.36 9.86
CA LYS A 150 -20.81 11.24 8.69
C LYS A 150 -19.83 10.87 7.57
N ASN A 151 -18.67 10.33 7.94
CA ASN A 151 -17.65 9.88 6.99
C ASN A 151 -17.69 8.36 6.73
N ALA A 152 -18.47 7.62 7.52
CA ALA A 152 -18.67 6.20 7.32
C ALA A 152 -19.33 5.89 5.97
N GLU A 153 -20.27 6.71 5.47
CA GLU A 153 -21.04 6.42 4.26
C GLU A 153 -20.19 6.36 2.97
N LEU A 154 -19.22 7.27 2.81
CA LEU A 154 -18.33 7.26 1.63
C LEU A 154 -17.39 6.05 1.64
N VAL A 155 -16.77 5.79 2.80
CA VAL A 155 -15.94 4.59 3.01
C VAL A 155 -16.81 3.34 2.82
N ARG A 156 -18.06 3.33 3.29
CA ARG A 156 -18.99 2.21 3.09
C ARG A 156 -19.27 1.95 1.63
N LEU A 157 -19.63 2.97 0.87
CA LEU A 157 -19.97 2.82 -0.55
C LEU A 157 -18.77 2.35 -1.36
N SER A 158 -17.58 2.91 -1.10
CA SER A 158 -16.35 2.49 -1.77
C SER A 158 -15.97 1.04 -1.44
N PHE A 159 -16.18 0.60 -0.19
CA PHE A 159 -15.92 -0.78 0.23
C PHE A 159 -16.99 -1.78 -0.23
N LEU A 160 -18.28 -1.44 -0.17
CA LEU A 160 -19.37 -2.30 -0.63
C LEU A 160 -19.33 -2.52 -2.14
N GLN A 161 -18.99 -1.50 -2.92
CA GLN A 161 -18.81 -1.65 -4.35
C GLN A 161 -17.64 -2.61 -4.67
N LYS A 162 -16.56 -2.56 -3.89
CA LYS A 162 -15.40 -3.46 -4.04
C LYS A 162 -15.67 -4.88 -3.54
N LEU A 163 -16.45 -5.02 -2.47
CA LEU A 163 -16.97 -6.30 -1.97
C LEU A 163 -17.77 -7.01 -3.08
N LEU A 164 -18.65 -6.26 -3.74
CA LEU A 164 -19.46 -6.75 -4.85
C LEU A 164 -18.61 -7.08 -6.08
N LEU A 165 -17.43 -6.52 -6.28
CA LEU A 165 -16.56 -6.81 -7.44
C LEU A 165 -15.48 -7.87 -7.16
N SER A 166 -15.31 -8.26 -5.90
CA SER A 166 -14.36 -9.30 -5.49
C SER A 166 -14.89 -10.70 -5.82
N THR A 167 -14.26 -11.38 -6.79
CA THR A 167 -14.60 -12.77 -7.16
C THR A 167 -14.40 -13.75 -6.00
N GLN A 168 -13.41 -13.49 -5.14
CA GLN A 168 -13.11 -14.29 -3.95
C GLN A 168 -14.21 -14.18 -2.88
N VAL A 169 -14.83 -13.00 -2.76
CA VAL A 169 -15.92 -12.76 -1.81
C VAL A 169 -17.24 -13.27 -2.37
N ARG A 170 -17.49 -13.12 -3.67
CA ARG A 170 -18.68 -13.68 -4.34
C ARG A 170 -18.79 -15.19 -4.16
N SER A 171 -17.69 -15.94 -4.37
CA SER A 171 -17.72 -17.40 -4.20
C SER A 171 -17.96 -17.83 -2.75
N LEU A 172 -17.51 -17.05 -1.77
CA LEU A 172 -17.71 -17.34 -0.34
C LEU A 172 -19.08 -16.90 0.19
N VAL A 173 -19.64 -15.79 -0.30
CA VAL A 173 -21.01 -15.35 0.02
C VAL A 173 -22.04 -16.33 -0.54
N VAL A 174 -21.84 -16.82 -1.78
CA VAL A 174 -22.69 -17.88 -2.36
C VAL A 174 -22.64 -19.17 -1.52
N ASN A 175 -21.46 -19.55 -1.01
CA ASN A 175 -21.30 -20.73 -0.17
C ASN A 175 -21.89 -20.59 1.25
N GLN A 176 -21.94 -19.37 1.80
CA GLN A 176 -22.61 -19.10 3.08
C GLN A 176 -24.13 -18.97 2.94
N ALA A 177 -24.65 -18.56 1.78
CA ALA A 177 -26.09 -18.50 1.50
C ALA A 177 -26.71 -19.87 1.14
N SER A 178 -25.87 -20.90 0.96
CA SER A 178 -26.29 -22.27 0.60
C SER A 178 -26.29 -23.26 1.78
N LYS A 179 -26.16 -22.76 3.01
CA LYS A 179 -26.30 -23.52 4.27
C LYS A 179 -27.35 -22.86 5.14
#